data_AF-A0A445LDS4-F1
#
_entry.id   AF-A0A445LDS4-F1
#
_cell.length_a   1.000
_cell.length_b   1.000
_cell.length_c   1.000
_cell.angle_alpha   90.00
_cell.angle_beta   90.00
_cell.angle_gamma   90.00
#
_symmetry.space_group_name_H-M   'P 1'
#
loop_
_entity.id
_entity.type
_entity.pdbx_description
1 polymer ?
#
loop_
_entity_poly.entity_id
_entity_poly.type
_entity_poly.pdbx_seq_one_letter_code
_entity_poly.pdbx_strand_id
1 'polypeptide(L)'
;MSLGFCYSSYLKDKHKCMEKAMHTNCPICFEFLFDTTKAIALLACGHNMHLGCIRQLQQRLMYACPVCSKSFCDMSVIWEKVDEIIESRPMPEEYQNVKIWILCNDCVETSEVSFHTMALKCPKCKSYNTRRTQAAPAEPAASAESAESAAPAESDASSSSSRVE
;
A
#
# COMPACT_ATOMS: atom_id res chain seq x y z
N MET A 1 -17.02 -10.93 30.30
CA MET A 1 -16.31 -12.20 30.04
C MET A 1 -15.43 -11.97 28.81
N SER A 2 -14.12 -11.87 29.00
CA SER A 2 -13.15 -11.70 27.92
C SER A 2 -12.86 -13.06 27.27
N LEU A 3 -13.51 -13.34 26.15
CA LEU A 3 -13.18 -14.50 25.32
C LEU A 3 -11.89 -14.21 24.56
N GLY A 4 -10.76 -14.62 25.13
CA GLY A 4 -9.49 -14.68 24.41
C GLY A 4 -9.58 -15.73 23.31
N PHE A 5 -9.51 -15.31 22.04
CA PHE A 5 -9.44 -16.24 20.92
C PHE A 5 -8.15 -17.06 21.01
N CYS A 6 -8.28 -18.39 21.07
CA CYS A 6 -7.15 -19.30 21.02
C CYS A 6 -6.74 -19.51 19.56
N TYR A 7 -5.53 -19.11 19.19
CA TYR A 7 -4.89 -19.56 17.95
C TYR A 7 -4.47 -21.03 18.10
N SER A 8 -4.41 -21.76 16.99
CA SER A 8 -3.83 -23.11 16.96
C SER A 8 -2.43 -23.09 17.58
N SER A 9 -2.11 -24.11 18.39
CA SER A 9 -0.78 -24.25 19.02
C SER A 9 0.36 -24.25 18.00
N TYR A 10 0.09 -24.63 16.74
CA TYR A 10 1.03 -24.56 15.62
C TYR A 10 1.52 -23.13 15.32
N LEU A 11 0.72 -22.10 15.65
CA LEU A 11 1.07 -20.71 15.39
C LEU A 11 1.89 -20.07 16.51
N LYS A 12 2.01 -20.71 17.68
CA LYS A 12 2.56 -20.11 18.92
C LYS A 12 3.89 -19.38 18.72
N ASP A 13 4.78 -19.93 17.89
CA ASP A 13 6.13 -19.38 17.67
C ASP A 13 6.34 -18.80 16.25
N LYS A 14 5.31 -18.82 15.41
CA LYS A 14 5.38 -18.36 14.00
C LYS A 14 4.59 -17.09 13.73
N HIS A 15 3.76 -16.66 14.67
CA HIS A 15 2.96 -15.44 14.54
C HIS A 15 3.40 -14.39 15.56
N LYS A 16 3.46 -13.13 15.12
CA LYS A 16 3.50 -12.00 16.06
C LYS A 16 2.07 -11.77 16.53
N CYS A 17 1.78 -12.13 17.79
CA CYS A 17 0.47 -11.86 18.38
C CYS A 17 0.24 -10.35 18.37
N MET A 18 -0.75 -9.89 17.61
CA MET A 18 -1.18 -8.50 17.64
C MET A 18 -2.35 -8.39 18.60
N GLU A 19 -2.09 -7.79 19.76
CA GLU A 19 -3.17 -7.42 20.69
C GLU A 19 -4.20 -6.58 19.95
N LYS A 20 -5.48 -6.90 20.13
CA LYS A 20 -6.61 -6.22 19.50
C LYS A 20 -6.73 -6.33 17.97
N ALA A 21 -6.11 -7.34 17.33
CA ALA A 21 -6.24 -7.56 15.88
C ALA A 21 -7.70 -7.62 15.35
N MET A 22 -8.64 -8.01 16.22
CA MET A 22 -10.07 -8.12 15.92
C MET A 22 -10.92 -6.94 16.42
N HIS A 23 -10.32 -5.93 17.07
CA HIS A 23 -11.03 -4.70 17.46
C HIS A 23 -11.10 -3.74 16.27
N THR A 24 -11.56 -4.25 15.13
CA THR A 24 -11.77 -3.49 13.90
C THR A 24 -13.11 -3.91 13.30
N ASN A 25 -13.68 -3.05 12.46
CA ASN A 25 -14.90 -3.38 11.72
C ASN A 25 -14.53 -4.14 10.44
N CYS A 26 -15.39 -5.06 10.02
CA CYS A 26 -15.26 -5.68 8.71
C CYS A 26 -15.36 -4.59 7.61
N PRO A 27 -14.38 -4.47 6.69
CA PRO A 27 -14.39 -3.42 5.67
C PRO A 27 -15.48 -3.58 4.61
N ILE A 28 -16.24 -4.69 4.65
CA ILE A 28 -17.29 -5.00 3.67
C ILE A 28 -18.69 -4.76 4.24
N CYS A 29 -18.98 -5.29 5.43
CA CYS A 29 -20.30 -5.15 6.06
C CYS A 29 -20.32 -4.18 7.25
N PHE A 30 -19.18 -3.61 7.63
CA PHE A 30 -19.01 -2.66 8.73
C PHE A 30 -19.40 -3.16 10.14
N GLU A 31 -19.73 -4.44 10.27
CA GLU A 31 -19.95 -5.08 11.56
C GLU A 31 -18.63 -5.23 12.34
N PHE A 32 -18.70 -5.07 13.65
CA PHE A 32 -17.57 -5.21 14.54
C PHE A 32 -17.12 -6.67 14.63
N LEU A 33 -15.83 -6.92 14.39
CA LEU A 33 -15.30 -8.27 14.27
C LEU A 33 -15.18 -9.00 15.62
N PHE A 34 -15.08 -8.29 16.74
CA PHE A 34 -14.90 -8.94 18.04
C PHE A 34 -16.20 -9.54 18.59
N ASP A 35 -17.34 -8.90 18.36
CA ASP A 35 -18.64 -9.29 18.95
C ASP A 35 -19.46 -10.24 18.04
N THR A 36 -18.97 -10.54 16.84
CA THR A 36 -19.67 -11.36 15.84
C THR A 36 -19.44 -12.86 16.06
N THR A 37 -20.46 -13.67 15.76
CA THR A 37 -20.34 -15.14 15.69
C THR A 37 -19.93 -15.64 14.31
N LYS A 38 -19.83 -14.75 13.32
CA LYS A 38 -19.44 -15.10 11.95
C LYS A 38 -17.96 -15.50 11.91
N ALA A 39 -17.62 -16.46 11.05
CA ALA A 39 -16.22 -16.84 10.84
C ALA A 39 -15.40 -15.67 10.29
N ILE A 40 -14.22 -15.44 10.87
CA ILE A 40 -13.29 -14.38 10.50
C ILE A 40 -12.02 -15.01 9.96
N ALA A 41 -11.44 -14.39 8.94
CA ALA A 41 -10.17 -14.81 8.38
C ALA A 41 -9.17 -13.64 8.39
N LEU A 42 -7.93 -13.99 8.71
CA LEU A 42 -6.76 -13.12 8.59
C LEU A 42 -6.19 -13.28 7.18
N LEU A 43 -6.20 -12.20 6.40
CA LEU A 43 -5.61 -12.20 5.06
C LEU A 43 -4.08 -12.24 5.11
N ALA A 44 -3.43 -12.62 4.00
CA ALA A 44 -1.98 -12.60 3.89
C ALA A 44 -1.34 -11.22 4.13
N CYS A 45 -2.10 -10.14 3.88
CA CYS A 45 -1.67 -8.77 4.17
C CYS A 45 -1.83 -8.37 5.66
N GLY A 46 -2.37 -9.25 6.51
CA GLY A 46 -2.57 -9.02 7.94
C GLY A 46 -3.90 -8.35 8.32
N HIS A 47 -4.76 -8.01 7.36
CA HIS A 47 -6.08 -7.44 7.62
C HIS A 47 -7.12 -8.54 7.88
N ASN A 48 -8.04 -8.29 8.82
CA ASN A 48 -9.10 -9.22 9.20
C ASN A 48 -10.43 -8.83 8.57
N MET A 49 -11.22 -9.83 8.17
CA MET A 49 -12.61 -9.64 7.75
C MET A 49 -13.39 -10.96 7.80
N HIS A 50 -14.71 -10.89 7.73
CA HIS A 50 -15.54 -12.09 7.68
C HIS A 50 -15.21 -12.98 6.48
N LEU A 51 -15.10 -14.28 6.69
CA LEU A 51 -14.90 -15.27 5.63
C LEU A 51 -16.01 -15.23 4.58
N GLY A 52 -17.25 -14.99 5.01
CA GLY A 52 -18.38 -14.78 4.11
C GLY A 52 -18.20 -13.56 3.21
N CYS A 53 -17.66 -12.47 3.73
CA CYS A 53 -17.36 -11.26 2.95
C CYS A 53 -16.21 -11.48 1.96
N ILE A 54 -15.17 -12.25 2.34
CA ILE A 54 -14.09 -12.64 1.41
C ILE A 54 -14.66 -13.42 0.23
N ARG A 55 -15.52 -14.39 0.50
CA ARG A 55 -16.17 -15.20 -0.55
C ARG A 55 -17.00 -14.32 -1.49
N GLN A 56 -17.69 -13.31 -0.96
CA GLN A 56 -18.42 -12.34 -1.80
C GLN A 56 -17.48 -11.51 -2.69
N LEU A 57 -16.31 -11.11 -2.17
CA LEU A 57 -15.29 -10.43 -2.99
C LEU A 57 -14.82 -11.33 -4.14
N GLN A 58 -14.50 -12.60 -3.84
CA GLN A 58 -14.07 -13.59 -4.83
C GLN A 58 -15.13 -13.84 -5.90
N GLN A 59 -16.41 -13.95 -5.51
CA GLN A 59 -17.54 -14.11 -6.45
C GLN A 59 -17.69 -12.91 -7.40
N ARG A 60 -17.27 -11.72 -6.97
CA ARG A 60 -17.26 -10.50 -7.78
C ARG A 60 -15.93 -10.29 -8.52
N LEU A 61 -15.04 -11.29 -8.51
CA LEU A 61 -13.71 -11.24 -9.12
C LEU A 61 -12.81 -10.12 -8.54
N MET A 62 -13.08 -9.70 -7.30
CA MET A 62 -12.25 -8.76 -6.56
C MET A 62 -11.31 -9.52 -5.63
N TYR A 63 -10.04 -9.56 -5.99
CA TYR A 63 -9.01 -10.32 -5.25
C TYR A 63 -8.05 -9.43 -4.46
N ALA A 64 -8.28 -8.11 -4.47
CA ALA A 64 -7.52 -7.13 -3.71
C ALA A 64 -8.18 -6.84 -2.36
N CYS A 65 -7.36 -6.71 -1.32
CA CYS A 65 -7.79 -6.31 0.01
C CYS A 65 -8.36 -4.89 -0.05
N PRO A 66 -9.60 -4.62 0.42
CA PRO A 66 -10.19 -3.28 0.38
C PRO A 66 -9.46 -2.26 1.27
N VAL A 67 -8.60 -2.72 2.20
CA VAL A 67 -7.89 -1.83 3.13
C VAL A 67 -6.53 -1.38 2.58
N CYS A 68 -5.81 -2.27 1.90
CA CYS A 68 -4.43 -2.01 1.48
C CYS A 68 -4.12 -2.39 0.03
N SER A 69 -5.14 -2.82 -0.73
CA SER A 69 -5.06 -3.22 -2.14
C SER A 69 -4.16 -4.42 -2.45
N LYS A 70 -3.57 -5.10 -1.46
CA LYS A 70 -2.80 -6.34 -1.65
C LYS A 70 -3.69 -7.50 -2.08
N SER A 71 -3.20 -8.32 -3.00
CA SER A 71 -3.84 -9.58 -3.39
C SER A 71 -3.93 -10.50 -2.17
N PHE A 72 -5.10 -11.07 -1.91
CA PHE A 72 -5.32 -11.92 -0.73
C PHE A 72 -5.45 -13.42 -1.03
N CYS A 73 -5.41 -13.80 -2.31
CA CYS A 73 -5.32 -15.19 -2.76
C CYS A 73 -4.21 -15.34 -3.79
N ASP A 74 -3.88 -16.58 -4.13
CA ASP A 74 -2.97 -16.85 -5.24
C ASP A 74 -3.60 -16.40 -6.56
N MET A 75 -2.84 -15.60 -7.30
CA MET A 75 -3.22 -15.01 -8.59
C MET A 75 -2.30 -15.49 -9.72
N SER A 76 -1.37 -16.43 -9.45
CA SER A 76 -0.37 -16.96 -10.39
C SER A 76 -0.97 -17.32 -11.75
N VAL A 77 -2.00 -18.16 -11.76
CA VAL A 77 -2.72 -18.60 -12.98
C VAL A 77 -3.36 -17.43 -13.75
N ILE A 78 -3.81 -16.40 -13.04
CA ILE A 78 -4.39 -15.21 -13.68
C ILE A 78 -3.27 -14.37 -14.31
N TRP A 79 -2.14 -14.22 -13.63
CA TRP A 79 -0.98 -13.51 -14.15
C TRP A 79 -0.38 -14.20 -15.39
N GLU A 80 -0.31 -15.53 -15.41
CA GLU A 80 0.11 -16.30 -16.59
C GLU A 80 -0.78 -16.01 -17.80
N LYS A 81 -2.11 -15.93 -17.62
CA LYS A 81 -3.02 -15.54 -18.71
C LYS A 81 -2.81 -14.10 -19.17
N VAL A 82 -2.45 -13.20 -18.26
CA VAL A 82 -2.11 -11.81 -18.62
C VAL A 82 -0.81 -11.76 -19.42
N ASP A 83 0.18 -12.60 -19.08
CA ASP A 83 1.41 -12.77 -19.87
C ASP A 83 1.10 -13.18 -21.31
N GLU A 84 0.27 -14.21 -21.51
CA GLU A 84 -0.16 -14.68 -22.84
C GLU A 84 -0.86 -13.57 -23.66
N ILE A 85 -1.73 -12.80 -23.02
CA ILE A 85 -2.43 -11.67 -23.67
C ILE A 85 -1.44 -10.60 -24.11
N ILE A 86 -0.45 -10.28 -23.28
CA ILE A 86 0.59 -9.29 -23.59
C ILE A 86 1.45 -9.76 -24.77
N GLU A 87 1.87 -11.03 -24.75
CA GLU A 87 2.70 -11.59 -25.82
C GLU A 87 1.95 -11.64 -27.16
N SER A 88 0.65 -11.97 -27.14
CA SER A 88 -0.19 -11.99 -28.34
C SER A 88 -0.52 -10.60 -28.90
N ARG A 89 -0.31 -9.52 -28.15
CA ARG A 89 -0.68 -8.14 -28.49
C ARG A 89 0.47 -7.16 -28.24
N PRO A 90 1.57 -7.28 -28.99
CA PRO A 90 2.74 -6.43 -28.78
C PRO A 90 2.41 -4.95 -28.98
N MET A 91 3.12 -4.10 -28.24
CA MET A 91 2.95 -2.65 -28.34
C MET A 91 3.43 -2.11 -29.71
N PRO A 92 2.74 -1.11 -30.28
CA PRO A 92 3.22 -0.39 -31.46
C PRO A 92 4.62 0.19 -31.24
N GLU A 93 5.40 0.31 -32.31
CA GLU A 93 6.81 0.73 -32.29
C GLU A 93 7.05 2.02 -31.52
N GLU A 94 6.16 3.00 -31.67
CA GLU A 94 6.19 4.29 -30.97
C GLU A 94 6.19 4.18 -29.44
N TYR A 95 5.67 3.08 -28.90
CA TYR A 95 5.52 2.86 -27.47
C TYR A 95 6.45 1.78 -26.90
N GLN A 96 7.19 1.04 -27.72
CA GLN A 96 8.02 -0.08 -27.26
C GLN A 96 9.12 0.35 -26.27
N ASN A 97 9.64 1.57 -26.46
CA ASN A 97 10.69 2.14 -25.61
C ASN A 97 10.15 3.10 -24.54
N VAL A 98 8.83 3.25 -24.42
CA VAL A 98 8.22 4.09 -23.39
C VAL A 98 8.27 3.35 -22.06
N LYS A 99 8.93 3.95 -21.08
CA LYS A 99 9.00 3.45 -19.72
C LYS A 99 8.17 4.30 -18.78
N ILE A 100 7.57 3.65 -17.78
CA ILE A 100 6.79 4.30 -16.75
C ILE A 100 7.09 3.72 -15.37
N TRP A 101 6.86 4.54 -14.36
CA TRP A 101 7.00 4.12 -12.97
C TRP A 101 5.71 3.49 -12.45
N ILE A 102 5.88 2.39 -11.72
CA ILE A 102 4.80 1.69 -11.04
C ILE A 102 5.14 1.43 -9.57
N LEU A 103 4.11 1.37 -8.74
CA LEU A 103 4.15 0.76 -7.41
C LEU A 103 3.40 -0.57 -7.47
N CYS A 104 4.05 -1.65 -7.05
CA CYS A 104 3.39 -2.94 -6.88
C CYS A 104 2.68 -3.00 -5.53
N ASN A 105 1.37 -3.26 -5.52
CA ASN A 105 0.62 -3.37 -4.28
C ASN A 105 1.04 -4.60 -3.46
N ASP A 106 1.43 -5.70 -4.13
CA ASP A 106 1.75 -6.96 -3.45
C ASP A 106 3.10 -6.93 -2.73
N CYS A 107 4.17 -6.48 -3.41
CA CYS A 107 5.51 -6.42 -2.83
C CYS A 107 5.92 -5.02 -2.33
N VAL A 108 5.08 -4.00 -2.56
CA VAL A 108 5.29 -2.60 -2.14
C VAL A 108 6.53 -1.95 -2.77
N GLU A 109 7.10 -2.59 -3.80
CA GLU A 109 8.27 -2.08 -4.51
C GLU A 109 7.86 -1.10 -5.61
N THR A 110 8.64 -0.03 -5.76
CA THR A 110 8.52 0.89 -6.90
C THR A 110 9.53 0.49 -7.97
N SER A 111 9.10 0.39 -9.22
CA SER A 111 9.97 -0.02 -10.32
C SER A 111 9.61 0.70 -11.62
N GLU A 112 10.61 0.95 -12.44
CA GLU A 112 10.43 1.40 -13.82
C GLU A 112 10.23 0.19 -14.73
N VAL A 113 9.18 0.21 -15.55
CA VAL A 113 8.80 -0.91 -16.43
C VAL A 113 8.42 -0.40 -17.82
N SER A 114 8.55 -1.26 -18.84
CA SER A 114 8.05 -0.97 -20.18
C SER A 114 6.53 -0.81 -20.17
N PHE A 115 6.06 0.23 -20.83
CA PHE A 115 4.64 0.55 -20.93
C PHE A 115 3.92 -0.48 -21.78
N HIS A 116 2.82 -1.03 -21.26
CA HIS A 116 1.85 -1.78 -22.03
C HIS A 116 0.45 -1.31 -21.68
N THR A 117 -0.40 -1.20 -22.69
CA THR A 117 -1.81 -0.80 -22.54
C THR A 117 -2.67 -1.76 -21.73
N MET A 118 -2.32 -3.05 -21.67
CA MET A 118 -3.11 -4.10 -21.02
C MET A 118 -2.81 -4.21 -19.53
N ALA A 119 -1.54 -4.37 -19.15
CA ALA A 119 -1.15 -4.48 -17.75
C ALA A 119 0.35 -4.21 -17.58
N LEU A 120 0.76 -3.90 -16.35
CA LEU A 120 2.15 -3.55 -16.01
C LEU A 120 2.69 -4.57 -15.01
N LYS A 121 3.68 -5.36 -15.44
CA LYS A 121 4.23 -6.47 -14.66
C LYS A 121 5.28 -5.97 -13.68
N CYS A 122 5.14 -6.32 -12.40
CA CYS A 122 6.21 -6.08 -11.44
C CYS A 122 7.43 -6.99 -11.74
N PRO A 123 8.65 -6.44 -11.88
CA PRO A 123 9.83 -7.25 -12.16
C PRO A 123 10.23 -8.16 -11.00
N LYS A 124 9.95 -7.75 -9.75
CA LYS A 124 10.33 -8.43 -8.50
C LYS A 124 9.45 -9.64 -8.19
N CYS A 125 8.13 -9.48 -8.14
CA CYS A 125 7.20 -10.54 -7.75
C CYS A 125 6.30 -11.06 -8.88
N LYS A 126 6.46 -10.55 -10.11
CA LYS A 126 5.70 -10.93 -11.30
C LYS A 126 4.18 -10.67 -11.25
N SER A 127 3.70 -10.01 -10.19
CA SER A 127 2.30 -9.58 -10.08
C SER A 127 1.98 -8.41 -11.03
N TYR A 128 0.73 -8.38 -11.52
CA TYR A 128 0.17 -7.23 -12.22
C TYR A 128 -0.75 -6.36 -11.35
N ASN A 129 -0.83 -6.64 -10.04
CA ASN A 129 -1.49 -5.77 -9.09
C ASN A 129 -0.62 -4.53 -8.81
N THR A 130 -0.56 -3.64 -9.79
CA THR A 130 0.33 -2.49 -9.83
C THR A 130 -0.46 -1.22 -10.17
N ARG A 131 0.04 -0.07 -9.71
CA ARG A 131 -0.51 1.25 -10.05
C ARG A 131 0.59 2.15 -10.61
N ARG A 132 0.23 3.02 -11.56
CA ARG A 132 1.18 4.01 -12.11
C ARG A 132 1.51 5.06 -11.06
N THR A 133 2.75 5.52 -11.06
CA THR A 133 3.22 6.63 -10.23
C THR A 133 3.83 7.70 -11.13
N GLN A 134 3.80 8.96 -10.65
CA GLN A 134 4.24 10.11 -11.46
C GLN A 134 5.77 10.26 -11.51
N ALA A 135 6.52 9.62 -10.61
CA ALA A 135 7.97 9.75 -10.54
C ALA A 135 8.65 8.50 -9.93
N ALA A 136 9.97 8.46 -10.10
CA ALA A 136 10.88 7.58 -9.38
C ALA A 136 10.71 7.76 -7.85
N PRO A 137 10.97 6.72 -7.04
CA PRO A 137 10.97 6.87 -5.58
C PRO A 137 11.96 7.96 -5.19
N ALA A 138 11.52 8.92 -4.36
CA ALA A 138 12.39 9.97 -3.85
C ALA A 138 13.54 9.33 -3.06
N GLU A 139 14.78 9.66 -3.41
CA GLU A 139 15.93 9.23 -2.61
C GLU A 139 15.79 9.78 -1.19
N PRO A 140 16.15 9.02 -0.15
CA PRO A 140 16.10 9.51 1.22
C PRO A 140 17.02 10.72 1.34
N ALA A 141 16.43 11.87 1.68
CA ALA A 141 17.16 13.11 1.90
C ALA A 141 18.21 12.90 3.00
N ALA A 142 19.47 12.86 2.60
CA ALA A 142 20.60 12.93 3.52
C ALA A 142 20.49 14.24 4.32
N SER A 143 20.42 14.10 5.64
CA SER A 143 20.40 15.19 6.60
C SER A 143 21.63 16.08 6.46
N ALA A 144 21.43 17.29 5.92
CA ALA A 144 22.38 18.38 6.02
C ALA A 144 22.16 19.10 7.37
N GLU A 145 22.92 18.71 8.38
CA GLU A 145 23.17 19.55 9.55
C GLU A 145 24.14 20.65 9.12
N SER A 146 23.68 21.90 9.07
CA SER A 146 24.55 23.07 8.88
C SER A 146 24.51 23.95 10.10
N ALA A 147 25.71 24.21 10.62
CA ALA A 147 26.05 24.93 11.82
C ALA A 147 25.48 26.36 11.85
N GLU A 148 24.95 26.74 13.01
CA GLU A 148 24.56 28.12 13.33
C GLU A 148 25.78 28.88 13.84
N SER A 149 26.24 29.88 13.08
CA SER A 149 27.30 30.81 13.49
C SER A 149 26.76 32.24 13.62
N ALA A 150 26.74 32.70 14.87
CA ALA A 150 26.92 34.07 15.38
C ALA A 150 26.41 35.27 14.55
N ALA A 151 25.41 35.98 15.10
CA ALA A 151 25.08 37.36 14.74
C ALA A 151 25.88 38.37 15.60
N PRO A 152 26.34 39.51 15.06
CA PRO A 152 26.82 40.63 15.87
C PRO A 152 25.68 41.58 16.25
N ALA A 153 25.94 42.35 17.31
CA ALA A 153 25.08 43.34 17.94
C ALA A 153 25.11 44.70 17.21
N GLU A 154 24.36 45.65 17.78
CA GLU A 154 24.37 47.13 17.64
C GLU A 154 23.51 47.75 16.51
N SER A 155 22.77 48.87 16.68
CA SER A 155 22.56 49.85 17.76
C SER A 155 21.29 50.67 17.51
N ASP A 156 20.61 51.11 18.57
CA ASP A 156 19.50 52.08 18.59
C ASP A 156 19.91 53.50 18.12
N ALA A 157 19.04 54.14 17.34
CA ALA A 157 18.93 55.61 17.29
C ALA A 157 17.55 56.08 16.77
N SER A 158 16.70 56.43 17.73
CA SER A 158 15.72 57.54 17.78
C SER A 158 15.40 58.32 16.50
N SER A 159 14.09 58.47 16.21
CA SER A 159 13.50 59.70 15.67
C SER A 159 11.99 59.75 15.93
N SER A 160 11.61 60.54 16.94
CA SER A 160 10.25 61.00 17.19
C SER A 160 9.97 62.28 16.40
N SER A 161 8.89 62.32 15.62
CA SER A 161 8.35 63.58 15.07
C SER A 161 6.83 63.66 15.25
N SER A 162 6.47 64.58 16.13
CA SER A 162 5.29 65.47 16.19
C SER A 162 4.09 65.27 15.25
N ARG A 163 2.93 64.98 15.89
CA ARG A 163 1.68 65.78 15.98
C ARG A 163 1.21 66.60 14.77
N VAL A 164 -0.01 66.33 14.29
CA VAL A 164 -1.04 67.36 14.02
C VAL A 164 -2.46 66.76 14.10
N GLU A 165 -3.29 67.48 14.87
CA GLU A 165 -4.78 67.54 14.97
C GLU A 165 -5.61 66.29 15.33
#